data_AF-A0A970GQ03-F1
#
_entry.id   AF-A0A970GQ03-F1
#
_cell.length_a   1.000
_cell.length_b   1.000
_cell.length_c   1.000
_cell.angle_alpha   90.00
_cell.angle_beta   90.00
_cell.angle_gamma   90.00
#
_symmetry.space_group_name_H-M   'P 1'
#
loop_
_entity.id
_entity.type
_entity.pdbx_description
1 polymer ?
#
loop_
_entity_poly.entity_id
_entity_poly.type
_entity_poly.pdbx_seq_one_letter_code
_entity_poly.pdbx_strand_id
1 'polypeptide(L)'
;MYELSKLKLLARGGQAEIYEIDSDKILRVLMNKEYAEQMKAEFSIMQKLKDKGKNVPEAYEYLIIDGRPAIVMQRIAGISMAEMIGRNIFNLYKYADKLAQLHLDLLDSSMEEGLMSVKERASFLIPETEMLSADQKNFILKLLEELDDGKELCHGDFHPGNILVSEGKYYIIDWLSAESGPEIADIAHTYLLLRNTPRLPGTSSIQYYAMRPFIRVLAVDI
;
A
#
# COMPACT_ATOMS: atom_id res chain seq x y z
N MET A 1 22.00 -7.15 -16.19
CA MET A 1 21.37 -5.80 -16.20
C MET A 1 20.24 -5.82 -17.21
N TYR A 2 19.03 -5.50 -16.80
CA TYR A 2 17.83 -5.58 -17.65
C TYR A 2 17.79 -4.41 -18.65
N GLU A 3 17.48 -4.70 -19.92
CA GLU A 3 17.31 -3.69 -20.96
C GLU A 3 15.81 -3.50 -21.23
N LEU A 4 15.23 -2.38 -20.77
CA LEU A 4 13.78 -2.17 -20.77
C LEU A 4 13.16 -2.21 -22.17
N SER A 5 13.91 -1.81 -23.21
CA SER A 5 13.48 -1.85 -24.60
C SER A 5 13.18 -3.27 -25.12
N LYS A 6 13.74 -4.30 -24.46
CA LYS A 6 13.56 -5.71 -24.82
C LYS A 6 12.50 -6.42 -23.98
N LEU A 7 12.00 -5.76 -22.94
CA LEU A 7 10.98 -6.34 -22.06
C LEU A 7 9.58 -5.87 -22.48
N LYS A 8 8.60 -6.75 -22.29
CA LYS A 8 7.21 -6.43 -22.54
C LYS A 8 6.65 -5.63 -21.36
N LEU A 9 6.18 -4.41 -21.63
CA LEU A 9 5.45 -3.59 -20.66
C LEU A 9 4.07 -4.21 -20.41
N LEU A 10 3.79 -4.59 -19.15
CA LEU A 10 2.51 -5.16 -18.73
C LEU A 10 1.55 -4.07 -18.25
N ALA A 11 2.06 -3.10 -17.48
CA ALA A 11 1.27 -2.03 -16.91
C ALA A 11 2.11 -0.77 -16.71
N ARG A 12 1.44 0.38 -16.79
CA ARG A 12 2.02 1.69 -16.48
C ARG A 12 1.07 2.45 -15.58
N GLY A 13 1.50 2.71 -14.36
CA GLY A 13 0.78 3.53 -13.37
C GLY A 13 1.40 4.92 -13.21
N GLY A 14 0.87 5.69 -12.25
CA GLY A 14 1.42 7.00 -11.90
C GLY A 14 2.81 6.94 -11.26
N GLN A 15 3.09 5.87 -10.50
CA GLN A 15 4.34 5.72 -9.76
C GLN A 15 5.35 4.77 -10.42
N ALA A 16 4.89 3.79 -11.20
CA ALA A 16 5.77 2.72 -11.71
C ALA A 16 5.34 2.14 -13.07
N GLU A 17 6.32 1.55 -13.75
CA GLU A 17 6.18 0.69 -14.92
C GLU A 17 6.44 -0.75 -14.50
N ILE A 18 5.61 -1.68 -14.96
CA ILE A 18 5.75 -3.11 -14.70
C ILE A 18 6.08 -3.83 -15.99
N TYR A 19 7.21 -4.51 -16.02
CA TYR A 19 7.67 -5.29 -17.17
C TYR A 19 7.65 -6.79 -16.87
N GLU A 20 7.33 -7.58 -17.88
CA GLU A 20 7.43 -9.04 -17.82
C GLU A 20 8.89 -9.48 -17.98
N ILE A 21 9.41 -10.26 -17.02
CA ILE A 21 10.70 -10.95 -17.17
C ILE A 21 10.44 -12.37 -17.68
N ASP A 22 9.61 -13.11 -16.97
CA ASP A 22 9.21 -14.49 -17.28
C ASP A 22 7.78 -14.76 -16.75
N SER A 23 7.35 -16.02 -16.71
CA SER A 23 6.02 -16.40 -16.20
C SER A 23 5.82 -16.09 -14.71
N ASP A 24 6.91 -16.06 -13.94
CA ASP A 24 6.91 -16.06 -12.48
C ASP A 24 7.48 -14.76 -11.90
N LYS A 25 8.11 -13.92 -12.72
CA LYS A 25 8.77 -12.67 -12.28
C LYS A 25 8.38 -11.47 -13.13
N ILE A 26 8.27 -10.35 -12.43
CA ILE A 26 8.13 -9.02 -13.01
C ILE A 26 9.26 -8.11 -12.56
N LEU A 27 9.50 -7.07 -13.34
CA LEU A 27 10.36 -5.95 -12.99
C LEU A 27 9.47 -4.72 -12.76
N ARG A 28 9.43 -4.23 -11.52
CA ARG A 28 8.79 -2.94 -11.17
C ARG A 28 9.85 -1.85 -11.22
N VAL A 29 9.67 -0.82 -12.05
CA VAL A 29 10.57 0.33 -12.18
C VAL A 29 9.82 1.60 -11.83
N LEU A 30 10.30 2.37 -10.84
CA LEU A 30 9.63 3.61 -10.47
C LEU A 30 9.85 4.70 -11.53
N MET A 31 8.92 5.65 -11.60
CA MET A 31 9.01 6.81 -12.48
C MET A 31 10.01 7.84 -11.95
N ASN A 32 10.00 8.08 -10.63
CA ASN A 32 10.81 9.10 -9.98
C ASN A 32 11.96 8.46 -9.19
N LYS A 33 13.18 8.94 -9.43
CA LYS A 33 14.41 8.51 -8.77
C LYS A 33 14.46 8.85 -7.28
N GLU A 34 13.67 9.83 -6.84
CA GLU A 34 13.62 10.28 -5.44
C GLU A 34 13.08 9.20 -4.49
N TYR A 35 12.35 8.21 -5.02
CA TYR A 35 11.80 7.09 -4.25
C TYR A 35 12.80 5.93 -4.02
N ALA A 36 14.10 6.18 -4.22
CA ALA A 36 15.11 5.12 -4.11
C ALA A 36 15.19 4.51 -2.71
N GLU A 37 15.10 5.33 -1.66
CA GLU A 37 15.13 4.85 -0.26
C GLU A 37 13.85 4.12 0.12
N GLN A 38 12.69 4.63 -0.31
CA GLN A 38 11.40 3.96 -0.13
C GLN A 38 11.37 2.60 -0.83
N MET A 39 11.95 2.50 -2.04
CA MET A 39 12.01 1.22 -2.73
C MET A 39 12.98 0.22 -2.06
N LYS A 40 14.08 0.68 -1.45
CA LYS A 40 14.94 -0.20 -0.63
C LYS A 40 14.22 -0.68 0.63
N ALA A 41 13.42 0.19 1.24
CA ALA A 41 12.57 -0.16 2.38
C ALA A 41 11.52 -1.21 1.97
N GLU A 42 10.77 -0.98 0.89
CA GLU A 42 9.81 -1.93 0.31
C GLU A 42 10.47 -3.29 0.04
N PHE A 43 11.63 -3.31 -0.62
CA PHE A 43 12.40 -4.54 -0.87
C PHE A 43 12.67 -5.30 0.44
N SER A 44 13.21 -4.60 1.43
CA SER A 44 13.58 -5.18 2.72
C SER A 44 12.38 -5.67 3.53
N ILE A 45 11.26 -4.94 3.47
CA ILE A 45 9.99 -5.32 4.13
C ILE A 45 9.46 -6.61 3.50
N MET A 46 9.37 -6.67 2.17
CA MET A 46 8.84 -7.84 1.49
C MET A 46 9.68 -9.10 1.79
N GLN A 47 11.02 -9.00 1.85
CA GLN A 47 11.87 -10.11 2.25
C GLN A 47 11.58 -10.59 3.68
N LYS A 48 11.57 -9.68 4.65
CA LYS A 48 11.33 -10.02 6.07
C LYS A 48 9.91 -10.59 6.28
N LEU A 49 8.89 -10.02 5.64
CA LEU A 49 7.52 -10.54 5.72
C LEU A 49 7.42 -11.94 5.09
N LYS A 50 8.14 -12.18 3.99
CA LYS A 50 8.22 -13.51 3.37
C LYS A 50 8.86 -14.53 4.29
N ASP A 51 9.96 -14.18 4.96
CA ASP A 51 10.65 -15.04 5.94
C ASP A 51 9.76 -15.39 7.14
N LYS A 52 8.86 -14.47 7.52
CA LYS A 52 7.81 -14.70 8.52
C LYS A 52 6.61 -15.50 8.00
N GLY A 53 6.65 -15.97 6.74
CA GLY A 53 5.59 -16.76 6.13
C GLY A 53 4.35 -15.96 5.71
N LYS A 54 4.44 -14.62 5.68
CA LYS A 54 3.32 -13.76 5.26
C LYS A 54 3.16 -13.82 3.74
N ASN A 55 1.93 -13.63 3.28
CA ASN A 55 1.61 -13.63 1.85
C ASN A 55 1.92 -12.25 1.25
N VAL A 56 3.18 -12.06 0.89
CA VAL A 56 3.67 -10.96 0.05
C VAL A 56 4.39 -11.53 -1.18
N PRO A 57 4.50 -10.77 -2.28
CA PRO A 57 5.37 -11.15 -3.38
C PRO A 57 6.81 -11.34 -2.88
N GLU A 58 7.46 -12.39 -3.32
CA GLU A 58 8.89 -12.57 -3.04
C GLU A 58 9.69 -11.50 -3.78
N ALA A 59 10.57 -10.80 -3.07
CA ALA A 59 11.44 -9.78 -3.63
C ALA A 59 12.84 -10.38 -3.88
N TYR A 60 13.23 -10.45 -5.15
CA TYR A 60 14.43 -11.17 -5.57
C TYR A 60 15.66 -10.27 -5.64
N GLU A 61 15.52 -9.07 -6.22
CA GLU A 61 16.65 -8.17 -6.46
C GLU A 61 16.21 -6.71 -6.46
N TYR A 62 16.97 -5.84 -5.79
CA TYR A 62 16.89 -4.38 -5.94
C TYR A 62 17.99 -3.90 -6.89
N LEU A 63 17.65 -2.99 -7.80
CA LEU A 63 18.57 -2.48 -8.81
C LEU A 63 18.22 -1.03 -9.20
N ILE A 64 19.15 -0.39 -9.91
CA ILE A 64 18.93 0.90 -10.57
C ILE A 64 19.01 0.69 -12.09
N ILE A 65 17.97 1.08 -12.81
CA ILE A 65 17.92 1.02 -14.28
C ILE A 65 17.70 2.43 -14.81
N ASP A 66 18.61 2.92 -15.65
CA ASP A 66 18.56 4.28 -16.22
C ASP A 66 18.38 5.37 -15.14
N GLY A 67 19.02 5.17 -13.98
CA GLY A 67 18.92 6.08 -12.83
C GLY A 67 17.63 5.98 -12.02
N ARG A 68 16.72 5.04 -12.35
CA ARG A 68 15.45 4.81 -11.65
C ARG A 68 15.54 3.56 -10.78
N PRO A 69 15.03 3.59 -9.54
CA PRO A 69 14.99 2.41 -8.68
C PRO A 69 14.00 1.38 -9.22
N ALA A 70 14.38 0.11 -9.09
CA ALA A 70 13.59 -1.01 -9.55
C ALA A 70 13.77 -2.23 -8.65
N ILE A 71 12.74 -3.09 -8.64
CA ILE A 71 12.78 -4.40 -7.98
C ILE A 71 12.34 -5.48 -8.95
N VAL A 72 13.09 -6.58 -8.99
CA VAL A 72 12.65 -7.86 -9.53
C VAL A 72 11.87 -8.60 -8.44
N MET A 73 10.63 -8.95 -8.71
CA MET A 73 9.75 -9.58 -7.72
C MET A 73 8.84 -10.64 -8.35
N GLN A 74 8.27 -11.48 -7.49
CA GLN A 74 7.32 -12.51 -7.85
C GLN A 74 6.10 -11.90 -8.56
N ARG A 75 5.75 -12.47 -9.70
CA ARG A 75 4.50 -12.19 -10.38
C ARG A 75 3.37 -12.95 -9.68
N ILE A 76 2.41 -12.21 -9.15
CA ILE A 76 1.17 -12.81 -8.64
C ILE A 76 0.13 -12.78 -9.77
N ALA A 77 -0.16 -13.94 -10.35
CA ALA A 77 -1.21 -14.09 -11.37
C ALA A 77 -2.59 -14.12 -10.71
N GLY A 78 -3.10 -12.95 -10.34
CA GLY A 78 -4.36 -12.79 -9.62
C GLY A 78 -5.14 -11.54 -10.04
N ILE A 79 -6.33 -11.37 -9.48
CA ILE A 79 -7.13 -10.14 -9.58
C ILE A 79 -7.17 -9.44 -8.23
N SER A 80 -7.36 -8.13 -8.20
CA SER A 80 -7.43 -7.41 -6.92
C SER A 80 -8.72 -7.73 -6.16
N MET A 81 -8.68 -7.62 -4.82
CA MET A 81 -9.88 -7.71 -3.99
C MET A 81 -10.87 -6.60 -4.35
N ALA A 82 -10.40 -5.39 -4.71
CA ALA A 82 -11.24 -4.31 -5.21
C ALA A 82 -12.04 -4.73 -6.46
N GLU A 83 -11.39 -5.43 -7.40
CA GLU A 83 -12.05 -5.96 -8.58
C GLU A 83 -13.06 -7.06 -8.22
N MET A 84 -12.74 -7.95 -7.28
CA MET A 84 -13.68 -8.95 -6.78
C MET A 84 -14.94 -8.32 -6.16
N ILE A 85 -14.76 -7.28 -5.33
CA ILE A 85 -15.86 -6.51 -4.74
C ILE A 85 -16.72 -5.88 -5.84
N GLY A 86 -16.08 -5.26 -6.84
CA GLY A 86 -16.78 -4.64 -7.97
C GLY A 86 -17.59 -5.63 -8.83
N ARG A 87 -17.13 -6.88 -8.91
CA ARG A 87 -17.82 -7.97 -9.63
C ARG A 87 -18.96 -8.60 -8.83
N ASN A 88 -18.86 -8.65 -7.49
CA ASN A 88 -19.90 -9.23 -6.64
C ASN A 88 -20.08 -8.47 -5.32
N ILE A 89 -20.95 -7.46 -5.36
CA ILE A 89 -21.19 -6.59 -4.22
C ILE A 89 -22.06 -7.22 -3.13
N PHE A 90 -22.76 -8.32 -3.40
CA PHE A 90 -23.60 -9.00 -2.40
C PHE A 90 -22.77 -9.63 -1.27
N ASN A 91 -21.49 -9.88 -1.52
CA ASN A 91 -20.54 -10.43 -0.55
C ASN A 91 -19.73 -9.35 0.20
N LEU A 92 -20.20 -8.10 0.23
CA LEU A 92 -19.45 -6.97 0.76
C LEU A 92 -18.96 -7.18 2.20
N TYR A 93 -19.82 -7.72 3.07
CA TYR A 93 -19.47 -8.05 4.45
C TYR A 93 -18.33 -9.07 4.54
N LYS A 94 -18.35 -10.10 3.70
CA LYS A 94 -17.28 -11.12 3.66
C LYS A 94 -15.95 -10.52 3.23
N TYR A 95 -15.96 -9.58 2.28
CA TYR A 95 -14.74 -8.89 1.87
C TYR A 95 -14.23 -7.91 2.94
N ALA A 96 -15.13 -7.24 3.67
CA ALA A 96 -14.76 -6.34 4.77
C ALA A 96 -14.14 -7.12 5.93
N ASP A 97 -14.78 -8.21 6.37
CA ASP A 97 -14.25 -9.13 7.37
C ASP A 97 -12.88 -9.69 6.95
N LYS A 98 -12.74 -10.10 5.68
CA LYS A 98 -11.46 -10.59 5.18
C LYS A 98 -10.38 -9.51 5.15
N LEU A 99 -10.71 -8.27 4.77
CA LEU A 99 -9.78 -7.15 4.78
C LEU A 99 -9.31 -6.84 6.20
N ALA A 100 -10.22 -6.80 7.18
CA ALA A 100 -9.91 -6.59 8.58
C ALA A 100 -8.99 -7.70 9.14
N GLN A 101 -9.28 -8.96 8.83
CA GLN A 101 -8.40 -10.08 9.22
C GLN A 101 -6.99 -9.97 8.63
N LEU A 102 -6.87 -9.52 7.38
CA LEU A 102 -5.57 -9.30 6.75
C LEU A 102 -4.81 -8.13 7.40
N HIS A 103 -5.52 -7.07 7.80
CA HIS A 103 -4.90 -5.94 8.51
C HIS A 103 -4.41 -6.36 9.89
N LEU A 104 -5.23 -7.08 10.66
CA LEU A 104 -4.84 -7.60 11.98
C LEU A 104 -3.65 -8.56 11.90
N ASP A 105 -3.63 -9.46 10.92
CA ASP A 105 -2.48 -10.35 10.68
C ASP A 105 -1.20 -9.56 10.32
N LEU A 106 -1.35 -8.42 9.64
CA LEU A 106 -0.23 -7.54 9.36
C LEU A 106 0.30 -6.85 10.62
N LEU A 107 -0.58 -6.31 11.46
CA LEU A 107 -0.19 -5.56 12.67
C LEU A 107 0.64 -6.41 13.64
N ASP A 108 0.39 -7.73 13.71
CA ASP A 108 1.19 -8.69 14.47
C ASP A 108 2.64 -8.88 13.92
N SER A 109 2.98 -8.25 12.79
CA SER A 109 4.24 -8.46 12.07
C SER A 109 5.32 -7.42 12.37
N SER A 110 5.46 -7.00 13.64
CA SER A 110 6.42 -5.97 14.09
C SER A 110 7.82 -6.05 13.45
N MET A 111 8.39 -4.91 13.07
CA MET A 111 9.66 -4.82 12.34
C MET A 111 10.68 -4.05 13.15
N GLU A 112 11.88 -4.61 13.28
CA GLU A 112 12.83 -4.14 14.31
C GLU A 112 13.47 -2.78 13.99
N GLU A 113 13.66 -2.34 12.73
CA GLU A 113 14.36 -1.07 12.46
C GLU A 113 14.29 -0.61 10.99
N GLY A 114 14.38 0.72 10.77
CA GLY A 114 14.77 1.34 9.49
C GLY A 114 13.68 2.04 8.68
N LEU A 115 12.44 2.10 9.17
CA LEU A 115 11.36 2.85 8.51
C LEU A 115 11.24 4.25 9.08
N MET A 116 10.95 5.22 8.20
CA MET A 116 10.48 6.54 8.60
C MET A 116 9.17 6.37 9.37
N SER A 117 9.05 7.08 10.49
CA SER A 117 7.82 7.05 11.26
C SER A 117 6.70 7.86 10.58
N VAL A 118 5.44 7.49 10.87
CA VAL A 118 4.25 8.25 10.45
C VAL A 118 4.38 9.71 10.88
N LYS A 119 4.91 9.96 12.07
CA LYS A 119 5.11 11.30 12.62
C LYS A 119 6.19 12.07 11.88
N GLU A 120 7.35 11.46 11.63
CA GLU A 120 8.40 12.09 10.84
C GLU A 120 7.89 12.45 9.44
N ARG A 121 7.20 11.52 8.75
CA ARG A 121 6.63 11.80 7.43
C ARG A 121 5.62 12.94 7.48
N ALA A 122 4.69 12.92 8.44
CA ALA A 122 3.72 13.99 8.62
C ALA A 122 4.41 15.34 8.86
N SER A 123 5.48 15.38 9.66
CA SER A 123 6.24 16.60 9.94
C SER A 123 6.89 17.21 8.70
N PHE A 124 7.27 16.38 7.71
CA PHE A 124 7.77 16.85 6.41
C PHE A 124 6.65 17.32 5.48
N LEU A 125 5.46 16.69 5.51
CA LEU A 125 4.36 16.98 4.59
C LEU A 125 3.51 18.19 5.01
N ILE A 126 3.33 18.42 6.31
CA ILE A 126 2.49 19.52 6.82
C ILE A 126 3.00 20.91 6.35
N PRO A 127 4.31 21.23 6.44
CA PRO A 127 4.83 22.52 5.97
C PRO A 127 4.62 22.76 4.46
N GLU A 128 4.75 21.71 3.65
CA GLU A 128 4.62 21.76 2.19
C GLU A 128 3.16 21.87 1.70
N THR A 129 2.18 21.69 2.59
CA THR A 129 0.77 21.73 2.22
C THR A 129 0.27 23.17 2.03
N GLU A 130 -0.03 23.57 0.79
CA GLU A 130 -0.52 24.92 0.46
C GLU A 130 -1.95 25.21 0.97
N MET A 131 -2.75 24.16 1.19
CA MET A 131 -4.16 24.28 1.60
C MET A 131 -4.35 24.67 3.08
N LEU A 132 -3.28 24.69 3.88
CA LEU A 132 -3.34 24.95 5.32
C LEU A 132 -2.75 26.33 5.66
N SER A 133 -3.43 27.07 6.53
CA SER A 133 -2.89 28.31 7.10
C SER A 133 -1.72 28.03 8.04
N ALA A 134 -0.90 29.05 8.33
CA ALA A 134 0.20 28.93 9.30
C ALA A 134 -0.29 28.49 10.68
N ASP A 135 -1.44 29.01 11.14
CA ASP A 135 -2.03 28.64 12.43
C ASP A 135 -2.49 27.18 12.44
N GLN A 136 -3.08 26.69 11.34
CA GLN A 136 -3.47 25.28 11.19
C GLN A 136 -2.25 24.37 11.19
N LYS A 137 -1.18 24.72 10.45
CA LYS A 137 0.07 23.96 10.43
C LYS A 137 0.68 23.87 11.83
N ASN A 138 0.78 24.99 12.54
CA ASN A 138 1.31 25.04 13.90
C ASN A 138 0.47 24.22 14.89
N PHE A 139 -0.86 24.26 14.77
CA PHE A 139 -1.75 23.46 15.59
C PHE A 139 -1.56 21.96 15.34
N ILE A 140 -1.52 21.54 14.07
CA ILE A 140 -1.34 20.12 13.71
C ILE A 140 0.03 19.61 14.16
N LEU A 141 1.10 20.41 13.99
CA LEU A 141 2.44 20.02 14.44
C LEU A 141 2.50 19.82 15.96
N LYS A 142 1.83 20.68 16.74
CA LYS A 142 1.72 20.50 18.20
C LYS A 142 0.94 19.24 18.58
N LEU A 143 -0.18 18.97 17.90
CA LEU A 143 -0.92 17.72 18.11
C LEU A 143 -0.06 16.51 17.77
N LEU A 144 0.73 16.59 16.70
CA LEU A 144 1.62 15.52 16.29
C LEU A 144 2.64 15.21 17.39
N GLU A 145 3.22 16.22 18.04
CA GLU A 145 4.16 16.02 19.16
C GLU A 145 3.53 15.23 20.34
N GLU A 146 2.22 15.35 20.56
CA GLU A 146 1.50 14.67 21.64
C GLU A 146 1.13 13.20 21.34
N LEU A 147 1.20 12.78 20.07
CA LEU A 147 0.84 11.41 19.67
C LEU A 147 1.95 10.40 19.99
N ASP A 148 1.59 9.15 20.25
CA ASP A 148 2.56 8.06 20.39
C ASP A 148 3.32 7.83 19.08
N ASP A 149 4.63 7.60 19.17
CA ASP A 149 5.45 7.29 18.00
C ASP A 149 5.12 5.91 17.43
N GLY A 150 4.87 4.93 18.32
CA GLY A 150 4.73 3.53 17.96
C GLY A 150 5.97 2.96 17.26
N LYS A 151 5.93 1.68 16.95
CA LYS A 151 7.04 0.99 16.23
C LYS A 151 6.54 -0.14 15.35
N GLU A 152 5.23 -0.28 15.24
CA GLU A 152 4.58 -1.33 14.50
C GLU A 152 4.68 -1.04 13.00
N LEU A 153 4.64 -2.09 12.18
CA LEU A 153 4.69 -1.94 10.74
C LEU A 153 3.32 -1.43 10.24
N CYS A 154 3.31 -0.21 9.73
CA CYS A 154 2.17 0.34 9.02
C CYS A 154 2.37 0.15 7.51
N HIS A 155 1.35 -0.32 6.79
CA HIS A 155 1.41 -0.39 5.34
C HIS A 155 1.40 1.01 4.71
N GLY A 156 0.66 1.95 5.30
CA GLY A 156 0.56 3.33 4.83
C GLY A 156 -0.27 3.52 3.55
N ASP A 157 -0.83 2.45 2.96
CA ASP A 157 -1.76 2.49 1.83
C ASP A 157 -2.60 1.20 1.74
N PHE A 158 -3.09 0.73 2.89
CA PHE A 158 -3.79 -0.54 2.97
C PHE A 158 -5.24 -0.40 2.48
N HIS A 159 -5.56 -0.99 1.33
CA HIS A 159 -6.92 -1.02 0.79
C HIS A 159 -7.11 -2.20 -0.18
N PRO A 160 -8.35 -2.58 -0.55
CA PRO A 160 -8.61 -3.74 -1.41
C PRO A 160 -7.93 -3.74 -2.79
N GLY A 161 -7.44 -2.60 -3.26
CA GLY A 161 -6.71 -2.50 -4.52
C GLY A 161 -5.29 -3.06 -4.42
N ASN A 162 -4.70 -2.95 -3.23
CA ASN A 162 -3.37 -3.46 -2.89
C ASN A 162 -3.41 -4.89 -2.33
N ILE A 163 -4.52 -5.60 -2.54
CA ILE A 163 -4.66 -7.02 -2.19
C ILE A 163 -4.91 -7.83 -3.47
N LEU A 164 -3.95 -8.64 -3.89
CA LEU A 164 -4.10 -9.57 -5.00
C LEU A 164 -4.58 -10.93 -4.53
N VAL A 165 -5.57 -11.48 -5.22
CA VAL A 165 -6.11 -12.82 -4.95
C VAL A 165 -5.71 -13.77 -6.06
N SER A 166 -4.93 -14.78 -5.69
CA SER A 166 -4.46 -15.83 -6.61
C SER A 166 -4.50 -17.18 -5.91
N GLU A 167 -5.08 -18.18 -6.56
CA GLU A 167 -5.20 -19.55 -6.04
C GLU A 167 -5.79 -19.63 -4.62
N GLY A 168 -6.74 -18.74 -4.30
CA GLY A 168 -7.39 -18.68 -2.98
C GLY A 168 -6.55 -18.01 -1.87
N LYS A 169 -5.34 -17.55 -2.18
CA LYS A 169 -4.48 -16.78 -1.27
C LYS A 169 -4.60 -15.29 -1.54
N TYR A 170 -4.39 -14.49 -0.49
CA TYR A 170 -4.45 -13.03 -0.52
C TYR A 170 -3.04 -12.50 -0.31
N TYR A 171 -2.52 -11.78 -1.28
CA TYR A 171 -1.18 -11.18 -1.26
C TYR A 171 -1.30 -9.68 -1.06
N ILE A 172 -0.62 -9.17 -0.05
CA ILE A 172 -0.52 -7.72 0.20
C ILE A 172 0.65 -7.19 -0.64
N ILE A 173 0.38 -6.18 -1.46
CA ILE A 173 1.34 -5.59 -2.40
C ILE A 173 1.48 -4.09 -2.15
N ASP A 174 2.45 -3.49 -2.83
CA ASP A 174 2.71 -2.04 -2.82
C ASP A 174 3.10 -1.47 -1.45
N TRP A 175 4.29 -1.87 -1.00
CA TRP A 175 4.86 -1.46 0.30
C TRP A 175 5.65 -0.16 0.23
N LEU A 176 5.51 0.62 -0.85
CA LEU A 176 6.31 1.84 -1.05
C LEU A 176 5.99 2.93 -0.02
N SER A 177 4.77 2.93 0.52
CA SER A 177 4.31 3.86 1.57
C SER A 177 4.49 3.33 3.00
N ALA A 178 5.18 2.20 3.18
CA ALA A 178 5.30 1.57 4.48
C ALA A 178 6.13 2.42 5.46
N GLU A 179 5.66 2.46 6.70
CA GLU A 179 6.14 3.33 7.77
C GLU A 179 6.17 2.57 9.10
N SER A 180 6.85 3.15 10.09
CA SER A 180 6.70 2.76 11.49
C SER A 180 5.67 3.67 12.19
N GLY A 181 4.82 3.10 13.02
CA GLY A 181 3.81 3.89 13.72
C GLY A 181 3.00 3.04 14.68
N PRO A 182 2.13 3.65 15.51
CA PRO A 182 1.21 2.87 16.32
C PRO A 182 0.20 2.19 15.40
N GLU A 183 -0.26 0.99 15.76
CA GLU A 183 -1.21 0.20 14.94
C GLU A 183 -2.44 1.01 14.50
N ILE A 184 -2.93 1.87 15.41
CA ILE A 184 -4.10 2.72 15.18
C ILE A 184 -3.89 3.74 14.05
N ALA A 185 -2.65 4.14 13.76
CA ALA A 185 -2.36 5.07 12.67
C ALA A 185 -2.69 4.45 11.30
N ASP A 186 -2.29 3.19 11.09
CA ASP A 186 -2.56 2.49 9.83
C ASP A 186 -4.06 2.17 9.66
N ILE A 187 -4.74 1.82 10.76
CA ILE A 187 -6.19 1.63 10.80
C ILE A 187 -6.91 2.95 10.45
N ALA A 188 -6.52 4.06 11.08
CA ALA A 188 -7.12 5.37 10.83
C ALA A 188 -6.88 5.82 9.38
N HIS A 189 -5.66 5.61 8.85
CA HIS A 189 -5.35 5.94 7.46
C HIS A 189 -6.17 5.10 6.48
N THR A 190 -6.26 3.79 6.71
CA THR A 190 -7.12 2.87 5.95
C THR A 190 -8.58 3.33 5.94
N TYR A 191 -9.11 3.70 7.11
CA TYR A 191 -10.47 4.25 7.21
C TYR A 191 -10.65 5.51 6.36
N LEU A 192 -9.70 6.45 6.42
CA LEU A 192 -9.73 7.68 5.62
C LEU A 192 -9.61 7.41 4.12
N LEU A 193 -8.73 6.50 3.70
CA LEU A 193 -8.57 6.09 2.30
C LEU A 193 -9.90 5.56 1.78
N LEU A 194 -10.48 4.57 2.46
CA LEU A 194 -11.73 3.96 2.06
C LEU A 194 -12.89 4.96 2.07
N ARG A 195 -12.94 5.87 3.06
CA ARG A 195 -13.98 6.90 3.15
C ARG A 195 -13.94 7.90 2.01
N ASN A 196 -12.74 8.23 1.56
CA ASN A 196 -12.49 9.28 0.57
C ASN A 196 -12.16 8.74 -0.83
N THR A 197 -12.23 7.42 -1.05
CA THR A 197 -11.93 6.79 -2.35
C THR A 197 -12.73 7.49 -3.47
N PRO A 198 -12.06 8.20 -4.39
CA PRO A 198 -12.74 8.79 -5.52
C PRO A 198 -13.30 7.67 -6.39
N ARG A 199 -14.36 7.97 -7.14
CA ARG A 199 -14.95 7.01 -8.07
C ARG A 199 -13.87 6.49 -9.04
N LEU A 200 -13.57 5.19 -8.97
CA LEU A 200 -12.58 4.57 -9.86
C LEU A 200 -13.03 4.74 -11.33
N PRO A 201 -12.12 5.13 -12.25
CA PRO A 201 -12.43 5.19 -13.67
C PRO A 201 -13.03 3.87 -14.17
N GLY A 202 -14.14 3.93 -14.91
CA GLY A 202 -14.83 2.73 -15.41
C GLY A 202 -15.85 2.11 -14.45
N THR A 203 -15.96 2.56 -13.20
CA THR A 203 -17.05 2.14 -12.29
C THR A 203 -18.33 2.93 -12.57
N SER A 204 -19.47 2.24 -12.65
CA SER A 204 -20.79 2.89 -12.74
C SER A 204 -21.13 3.63 -11.45
N SER A 205 -22.04 4.62 -11.51
CA SER A 205 -22.49 5.34 -10.31
C SER A 205 -23.11 4.38 -9.29
N ILE A 206 -23.80 3.34 -9.76
CA ILE A 206 -24.42 2.31 -8.93
C ILE A 206 -23.35 1.52 -8.17
N GLN A 207 -22.31 1.04 -8.86
CA GLN A 207 -21.18 0.35 -8.21
C GLN A 207 -20.50 1.26 -7.17
N TYR A 208 -20.26 2.52 -7.52
CA TYR A 208 -19.65 3.49 -6.61
C TYR A 208 -20.48 3.70 -5.33
N TYR A 209 -21.79 3.94 -5.44
CA TYR A 209 -22.65 4.13 -4.27
C TYR A 209 -22.85 2.85 -3.46
N ALA A 210 -22.94 1.71 -4.12
CA ALA A 210 -23.11 0.42 -3.45
C ALA A 210 -21.83 -0.07 -2.74
N MET A 211 -20.66 0.50 -3.04
CA MET A 211 -19.42 0.30 -2.29
C MET A 211 -19.33 1.17 -1.02
N ARG A 212 -20.12 2.26 -0.89
CA ARG A 212 -20.09 3.12 0.31
C ARG A 212 -20.44 2.43 1.64
N PRO A 213 -21.33 1.41 1.69
CA PRO A 213 -21.55 0.63 2.90
C PRO A 213 -20.30 -0.11 3.38
N PHE A 214 -19.33 -0.42 2.51
CA PHE A 214 -18.05 -1.07 2.88
C PHE A 214 -17.31 -0.28 3.96
N ILE A 215 -17.32 1.06 3.86
CA ILE A 215 -16.73 1.99 4.83
C ILE A 215 -17.46 1.94 6.16
N ARG A 216 -18.79 1.76 6.15
CA ARG A 216 -19.58 1.65 7.38
C ARG A 216 -19.34 0.32 8.07
N VAL A 217 -19.25 -0.78 7.33
CA VAL A 217 -19.02 -2.12 7.89
C VAL A 217 -17.65 -2.23 8.57
N LEU A 218 -16.61 -1.60 8.02
CA LEU A 218 -15.26 -1.57 8.63
C LEU A 218 -15.15 -0.68 9.86
N ALA A 219 -16.15 0.17 10.14
CA ALA A 219 -16.14 1.13 11.24
C ALA A 219 -17.18 0.83 12.33
N VAL A 220 -17.83 -0.34 12.28
CA VAL A 220 -18.86 -0.74 13.26
C VAL A 220 -18.25 -1.31 14.54
N ASP A 221 -16.97 -1.70 14.54
CA ASP A 221 -16.31 -2.36 15.69
C ASP A 221 -14.98 -1.69 16.12
N ILE A 222 -14.79 -0.38 15.85
CA ILE A 222 -13.70 0.44 16.43
C ILE A 222 -14.27 1.37 17.50
#